data_AF-A0A8J7I635-F1
#
_entry.id   AF-A0A8J7I635-F1
#
_cell.length_a   1.000
_cell.length_b   1.000
_cell.length_c   1.000
_cell.angle_alpha   90.00
_cell.angle_beta   90.00
_cell.angle_gamma   90.00
#
_symmetry.space_group_name_H-M   'P 1'
#
loop_
_entity.id
_entity.type
_entity.pdbx_description
1 polymer ?
#
loop_
_entity_poly.entity_id
_entity_poly.type
_entity_poly.pdbx_seq_one_letter_code
_entity_poly.pdbx_strand_id
1 'polypeptide(L)'
;MARRTISKALRPQILAYGTALVTDAIALLLTLLLQPLLAPTVFALFYPAVMISSLAGGIGPGIFATALAAIATVFFWLPPPNFLDSTALNYWVRLIALIGVALMICVLSSRYRRTKQRAEQVAQKLRESQELFESFMKHSPLTAFIKDEAGRYLYVNSLAERLFNREFHHWVGKTDFDLHLAKLAQQLRDNDIKVLTTGQVLEVLEIEAQAEGDRYFMSFKFPLHSSTGHKLLAGMSLDITESRKTQAALR
;
A
#
# COMPACT_ATOMS: atom_id res chain seq x y z
N MET A 1 30.72 2.90 -13.90
CA MET A 1 29.36 3.02 -13.30
C MET A 1 29.27 2.61 -11.81
N ALA A 2 30.15 1.76 -11.28
CA ALA A 2 30.05 1.24 -9.89
C ALA A 2 30.33 2.24 -8.74
N ARG A 3 31.12 3.29 -8.96
CA ARG A 3 31.45 4.30 -7.91
C ARG A 3 30.27 5.19 -7.49
N ARG A 4 29.29 5.42 -8.38
CA ARG A 4 28.13 6.26 -8.08
C ARG A 4 27.13 5.59 -7.14
N THR A 5 27.02 4.26 -7.19
CA THR A 5 26.05 3.48 -6.39
C THR A 5 26.46 3.39 -4.91
N ILE A 6 27.76 3.26 -4.62
CA ILE A 6 28.28 3.20 -3.23
C ILE A 6 28.05 4.52 -2.49
N SER A 7 28.20 5.66 -3.17
CA SER A 7 28.01 7.00 -2.57
C SER A 7 26.57 7.28 -2.11
N LYS A 8 25.56 6.69 -2.78
CA LYS A 8 24.14 6.85 -2.42
C LYS A 8 23.75 6.04 -1.18
N ALA A 9 24.44 4.91 -0.91
CA ALA A 9 24.19 4.09 0.27
C ALA A 9 24.95 4.60 1.52
N LEU A 10 26.14 5.19 1.35
CA LEU A 10 26.96 5.67 2.47
C LEU A 10 26.44 6.97 3.10
N ARG A 11 25.92 7.90 2.28
CA ARG A 11 25.38 9.19 2.75
C ARG A 11 24.28 9.08 3.81
N PRO A 12 23.22 8.26 3.64
CA PRO A 12 22.17 8.17 4.65
C PRO A 12 22.66 7.52 5.95
N GLN A 13 23.63 6.59 5.90
CA GLN A 13 24.20 6.00 7.10
C GLN A 13 25.05 7.00 7.87
N ILE A 14 25.95 7.74 7.19
CA ILE A 14 26.78 8.77 7.82
C ILE A 14 25.90 9.85 8.47
N LEU A 15 24.82 10.27 7.78
CA LEU A 15 23.87 11.23 8.34
C LEU A 15 23.18 10.69 9.59
N ALA A 16 22.82 9.41 9.63
CA ALA A 16 22.14 8.83 10.78
C ALA A 16 23.05 8.69 12.02
N TYR A 17 24.32 8.31 11.85
CA TYR A 17 25.29 8.34 12.95
C TYR A 17 25.63 9.77 13.37
N GLY A 18 25.66 10.71 12.41
CA GLY A 18 25.78 12.14 12.70
C GLY A 18 24.61 12.67 13.54
N THR A 19 23.37 12.27 13.24
CA THR A 19 22.21 12.65 14.06
C THR A 19 22.34 12.13 15.48
N ALA A 20 22.85 10.90 15.67
CA ALA A 20 23.06 10.34 17.00
C ALA A 20 24.04 11.15 17.84
N LEU A 21 25.17 11.52 17.25
CA LEU A 21 26.16 12.35 17.93
C LEU A 21 25.58 13.72 18.32
N VAL A 22 24.84 14.36 17.41
CA VAL A 22 24.26 15.68 17.65
C VAL A 22 23.17 15.62 18.71
N THR A 23 22.26 14.66 18.64
CA THR A 23 21.17 14.54 19.63
C THR A 23 21.69 14.21 21.01
N ASP A 24 22.72 13.37 21.13
CA ASP A 24 23.30 13.04 22.43
C ASP A 24 24.13 14.18 23.00
N ALA A 25 24.84 14.95 22.15
CA ALA A 25 25.53 16.17 22.59
C ALA A 25 24.54 17.22 23.10
N ILE A 26 23.40 17.40 22.43
CA ILE A 26 22.32 18.28 22.88
C ILE A 26 21.73 17.77 24.20
N ALA A 27 21.43 16.48 24.30
CA ALA A 27 20.91 15.87 25.53
C ALA A 27 21.88 16.07 26.70
N LEU A 28 23.17 15.88 26.48
CA LEU A 28 24.22 16.11 27.46
C LEU A 28 24.28 17.58 27.91
N LEU A 29 24.34 18.51 26.95
CA LEU A 29 24.41 19.96 27.23
C LEU A 29 23.20 20.42 28.04
N LEU A 30 22.00 20.01 27.65
CA LEU A 30 20.76 20.34 28.35
C LEU A 30 20.74 19.74 29.76
N THR A 31 21.24 18.51 29.92
CA THR A 31 21.33 17.84 31.22
C THR A 31 22.30 18.56 32.16
N LEU A 32 23.43 19.05 31.65
CA LEU A 32 24.37 19.86 32.43
C LEU A 32 23.77 21.21 32.84
N LEU A 33 23.07 21.88 31.92
CA LEU A 33 22.46 23.19 32.18
C LEU A 33 21.27 23.11 33.16
N LEU A 34 20.49 22.03 33.08
CA LEU A 34 19.29 21.80 33.91
C LEU A 34 19.55 20.88 35.11
N GLN A 35 20.82 20.58 35.42
CA GLN A 35 21.20 19.69 36.51
C GLN A 35 20.52 19.96 37.87
N PRO A 36 20.38 21.22 38.36
CA PRO A 36 19.70 21.46 39.64
C PRO A 36 18.20 21.12 39.61
N LEU A 37 17.58 21.12 38.42
CA LEU A 37 16.16 20.78 38.23
C LEU A 37 15.95 19.29 37.94
N LEU A 38 16.94 18.61 37.36
CA LEU A 38 16.88 17.21 36.90
C LEU A 38 17.57 16.22 37.86
N ALA A 39 17.97 16.64 39.06
CA ALA A 39 18.80 15.86 39.97
C ALA A 39 18.36 14.39 40.23
N PRO A 40 17.05 14.03 40.29
CA PRO A 40 16.65 12.62 40.40
C PRO A 40 16.54 11.89 39.04
N THR A 41 16.48 12.60 37.90
CA THR A 41 16.12 12.06 36.56
C THR A 41 17.09 12.52 35.46
N VAL A 42 18.37 12.55 35.75
CA VAL A 42 19.46 12.98 34.84
C VAL A 42 19.44 12.26 33.48
N PHE A 43 18.87 11.06 33.42
CA PHE A 43 18.85 10.23 32.20
C PHE A 43 17.69 10.50 31.24
N ALA A 44 16.68 11.26 31.67
CA ALA A 44 15.42 11.39 30.94
C ALA A 44 15.61 12.00 29.54
N LEU A 45 16.62 12.86 29.35
CA LEU A 45 16.90 13.52 28.07
C LEU A 45 17.64 12.62 27.06
N PHE A 46 18.31 11.56 27.53
CA PHE A 46 19.00 10.63 26.63
C PHE A 46 18.02 9.68 25.92
N TYR A 47 16.87 9.36 26.53
CA TYR A 47 15.86 8.50 25.90
C TYR A 47 15.28 9.06 24.59
N PRO A 48 14.82 10.33 24.50
CA PRO A 48 14.37 10.89 23.23
C PRO A 48 15.52 11.05 22.22
N ALA A 49 16.76 11.29 22.67
CA ALA A 49 17.92 11.34 21.78
C ALA A 49 18.21 9.97 21.12
N VAL A 50 18.20 8.89 21.91
CA VAL A 50 18.28 7.51 21.40
C VAL A 50 17.12 7.18 20.47
N MET A 51 15.90 7.62 20.81
CA MET A 51 14.72 7.42 19.96
C MET A 51 14.87 8.11 18.61
N ILE A 52 15.26 9.38 18.57
CA ILE A 52 15.46 10.15 17.33
C ILE A 52 16.55 9.50 16.48
N SER A 53 17.65 9.07 17.10
CA SER A 53 18.75 8.36 16.43
C SER A 53 18.30 7.04 15.81
N SER A 54 17.54 6.25 16.58
CA SER A 54 16.98 4.99 16.13
C SER A 54 15.96 5.19 15.01
N LEU A 55 15.15 6.25 15.10
CA LEU A 55 14.25 6.63 14.03
C LEU A 55 15.02 7.09 12.80
N ALA A 56 16.11 7.85 12.91
CA ALA A 56 16.84 8.40 11.77
C ALA A 56 17.53 7.31 10.91
N GLY A 57 18.14 6.30 11.53
CA GLY A 57 18.87 5.27 10.78
C GLY A 57 18.73 3.83 11.27
N GLY A 58 17.73 3.55 12.10
CA GLY A 58 17.42 2.19 12.56
C GLY A 58 18.24 1.77 13.78
N ILE A 59 18.42 0.46 13.93
CA ILE A 59 19.00 -0.13 15.14
C ILE A 59 20.46 0.33 15.36
N GLY A 60 21.28 0.42 14.31
CA GLY A 60 22.70 0.75 14.42
C GLY A 60 22.96 2.10 15.10
N PRO A 61 22.47 3.22 14.56
CA PRO A 61 22.60 4.54 15.18
C PRO A 61 21.93 4.65 16.56
N GLY A 62 20.83 3.91 16.81
CA GLY A 62 20.20 3.86 18.14
C GLY A 62 21.07 3.18 19.20
N ILE A 63 21.71 2.06 18.87
CA ILE A 63 22.69 1.40 19.76
C ILE A 63 23.90 2.30 19.98
N PHE A 64 24.37 2.97 18.92
CA PHE A 64 25.49 3.91 19.03
C PHE A 64 25.17 5.08 19.97
N ALA A 65 23.98 5.68 19.84
CA ALA A 65 23.49 6.70 20.78
C ALA A 65 23.38 6.15 22.21
N THR A 66 22.92 4.91 22.36
CA THR A 66 22.85 4.25 23.69
C THR A 66 24.24 4.13 24.32
N ALA A 67 25.26 3.78 23.52
CA ALA A 67 26.64 3.69 24.00
C ALA A 67 27.20 5.06 24.40
N LEU A 68 26.97 6.10 23.59
CA LEU A 68 27.38 7.47 23.90
C LEU A 68 26.69 8.00 25.17
N ALA A 69 25.37 7.80 25.28
CA ALA A 69 24.60 8.14 26.48
C ALA A 69 25.13 7.42 27.73
N ALA A 70 25.46 6.12 27.62
CA ALA A 70 26.04 5.35 28.73
C ALA A 70 27.42 5.87 29.13
N ILE A 71 28.30 6.17 28.16
CA ILE A 71 29.63 6.74 28.41
C ILE A 71 29.49 8.10 29.10
N ALA A 72 28.68 9.00 28.57
CA ALA A 72 28.45 10.32 29.15
C ALA A 72 27.89 10.23 30.58
N THR A 73 26.96 9.31 30.80
CA THR A 73 26.39 9.02 32.12
C THR A 73 27.46 8.57 33.12
N VAL A 74 28.36 7.68 32.72
CA VAL A 74 29.46 7.20 33.57
C VAL A 74 30.44 8.33 33.92
N PHE A 75 30.86 9.14 32.94
CA PHE A 75 31.88 10.15 33.17
C PHE A 75 31.43 11.35 34.02
N PHE A 76 30.18 11.80 33.87
CA PHE A 76 29.73 13.06 34.47
C PHE A 76 28.95 12.90 35.78
N TRP A 77 28.20 11.80 35.95
CA TRP A 77 27.24 11.67 37.06
C TRP A 77 27.43 10.44 37.95
N LEU A 78 28.28 9.50 37.56
CA LEU A 78 28.48 8.24 38.28
C LEU A 78 29.95 8.11 38.71
N PRO A 79 30.31 8.55 39.94
CA PRO A 79 31.66 8.34 40.46
C PRO A 79 31.96 6.82 40.56
N PRO A 80 33.22 6.39 40.35
CA PRO A 80 33.58 4.98 40.40
C PRO A 80 33.23 4.41 41.77
N PRO A 81 32.44 3.32 41.82
CA PRO A 81 31.97 2.80 43.08
C PRO A 81 33.14 2.18 43.86
N ASN A 82 33.28 2.57 45.12
CA ASN A 82 34.06 1.76 46.06
C ASN A 82 33.26 0.46 46.27
N PHE A 83 33.89 -0.70 46.04
CA PHE A 83 33.23 -2.02 46.04
C PHE A 83 32.50 -2.40 47.35
N LEU A 84 32.61 -1.60 48.41
CA LEU A 84 32.12 -1.88 49.76
C LEU A 84 30.93 -1.01 50.21
N ASP A 85 30.43 -0.08 49.38
CA ASP A 85 29.35 0.85 49.75
C ASP A 85 28.03 0.61 48.99
N SER A 86 26.91 1.01 49.60
CA SER A 86 25.54 0.99 49.01
C SER A 86 25.41 1.82 47.71
N THR A 87 26.40 2.66 47.41
CA THR A 87 26.51 3.44 46.17
C THR A 87 26.78 2.57 44.94
N ALA A 88 27.41 1.40 45.11
CA ALA A 88 27.69 0.46 44.01
C ALA A 88 26.40 -0.13 43.41
N LEU A 89 25.40 -0.46 44.25
CA LEU A 89 24.11 -0.98 43.77
C LEU A 89 23.36 0.08 42.95
N ASN A 90 23.33 1.32 43.43
CA ASN A 90 22.70 2.45 42.72
C ASN A 90 23.35 2.72 41.36
N TYR A 91 24.68 2.57 41.27
CA TYR A 91 25.42 2.72 40.02
C TYR A 91 24.94 1.73 38.95
N TRP A 92 24.98 0.43 39.28
CA TRP A 92 24.62 -0.62 38.33
C TRP A 92 23.15 -0.58 37.95
N VAL A 93 22.25 -0.33 38.91
CA VAL A 93 20.81 -0.23 38.65
C VAL A 93 20.50 0.87 37.62
N ARG A 94 21.11 2.05 37.74
CA ARG A 94 20.90 3.17 36.81
C ARG A 94 21.41 2.85 35.40
N LEU A 95 22.59 2.23 35.30
CA LEU A 95 23.19 1.88 34.00
C LEU A 95 22.40 0.77 33.29
N ILE A 96 21.97 -0.25 34.02
CA ILE A 96 21.12 -1.33 33.50
C ILE A 96 19.75 -0.77 33.07
N ALA A 97 19.16 0.13 33.86
CA ALA A 97 17.89 0.77 33.50
C ALA A 97 18.00 1.65 32.24
N LEU A 98 19.07 2.45 32.11
CA LEU A 98 19.34 3.25 30.91
C LEU A 98 19.44 2.36 29.67
N ILE A 99 20.31 1.35 29.71
CA ILE A 99 20.54 0.44 28.57
C ILE A 99 19.26 -0.34 28.25
N GLY A 100 18.56 -0.86 29.25
CA GLY A 100 17.32 -1.62 29.07
C GLY A 100 16.23 -0.81 28.38
N VAL A 101 15.96 0.41 28.84
CA VAL A 101 14.96 1.31 28.23
C VAL A 101 15.40 1.75 26.84
N ALA A 102 16.67 2.09 26.65
CA ALA A 102 17.22 2.50 25.35
C ALA A 102 17.14 1.37 24.31
N LEU A 103 17.44 0.13 24.69
CA LEU A 103 17.27 -1.05 23.84
C LEU A 103 15.81 -1.29 23.51
N MET A 104 14.90 -1.16 24.48
CA MET A 104 13.46 -1.27 24.25
C MET A 104 12.98 -0.23 23.23
N ILE A 105 13.40 1.03 23.38
CA ILE A 105 13.12 2.13 22.43
C ILE A 105 13.64 1.78 21.03
N CYS A 106 14.86 1.26 20.93
CA CYS A 106 15.46 0.87 19.64
C CYS A 106 14.66 -0.24 18.95
N VAL A 107 14.27 -1.28 19.69
CA VAL A 107 13.48 -2.40 19.16
C VAL A 107 12.09 -1.92 18.72
N LEU A 108 11.41 -1.13 19.56
CA LEU A 108 10.06 -0.63 19.28
C LEU A 108 10.05 0.31 18.07
N SER A 109 10.96 1.28 18.04
CA SER A 109 11.11 2.23 16.93
C SER A 109 11.42 1.52 15.62
N SER A 110 12.27 0.49 15.68
CA SER A 110 12.61 -0.32 14.51
C SER A 110 11.45 -1.16 14.01
N ARG A 111 10.64 -1.74 14.91
CA ARG A 111 9.41 -2.46 14.54
C ARG A 111 8.40 -1.50 13.90
N TYR A 112 8.15 -0.35 14.52
CA TYR A 112 7.22 0.66 14.01
C TYR A 112 7.62 1.13 12.60
N ARG A 113 8.90 1.47 12.39
CA ARG A 113 9.43 1.89 11.08
C ARG A 113 9.26 0.81 10.02
N ARG A 114 9.57 -0.46 10.33
CA ARG A 114 9.44 -1.57 9.37
C ARG A 114 7.97 -1.80 8.97
N THR A 115 7.06 -1.75 9.94
CA THR A 115 5.62 -1.91 9.65
C THR A 115 5.11 -0.77 8.79
N LYS A 116 5.48 0.48 9.13
CA LYS A 116 5.11 1.66 8.34
C LYS A 116 5.63 1.58 6.90
N GLN A 117 6.92 1.27 6.73
CA GLN A 117 7.52 1.13 5.40
C GLN A 117 6.88 0.00 4.58
N ARG A 118 6.54 -1.13 5.20
CA ARG A 118 5.83 -2.22 4.52
C ARG A 118 4.42 -1.81 4.09
N ALA A 119 3.69 -1.13 4.98
CA ALA A 119 2.35 -0.63 4.67
C ALA A 119 2.39 0.37 3.49
N GLU A 120 3.34 1.30 3.49
CA GLU A 120 3.55 2.25 2.40
C GLU A 120 3.91 1.54 1.08
N GLN A 121 4.78 0.53 1.12
CA GLN A 121 5.14 -0.25 -0.08
C GLN A 121 3.97 -1.07 -0.64
N VAL A 122 3.17 -1.67 0.23
CA VAL A 122 1.97 -2.42 -0.19
C VAL A 122 0.93 -1.48 -0.77
N ALA A 123 0.67 -0.33 -0.13
CA ALA A 123 -0.24 0.68 -0.63
C ALA A 123 0.21 1.25 -1.98
N GLN A 124 1.52 1.50 -2.15
CA GLN A 124 2.08 1.98 -3.41
C GLN A 124 1.92 0.94 -4.53
N LYS A 125 2.25 -0.33 -4.28
CA LYS A 125 2.06 -1.41 -5.27
C LYS A 125 0.59 -1.60 -5.65
N LEU A 126 -0.31 -1.50 -4.67
CA LEU A 126 -1.75 -1.58 -4.91
C LEU A 126 -2.20 -0.43 -5.82
N ARG A 127 -1.77 0.79 -5.49
CA ARG A 127 -2.08 1.99 -6.28
C ARG A 127 -1.53 1.89 -7.70
N GLU A 128 -0.28 1.49 -7.88
CA GLU A 128 0.33 1.28 -9.20
C GLU A 128 -0.42 0.23 -10.02
N SER A 129 -0.81 -0.89 -9.39
CA SER A 129 -1.60 -1.93 -10.06
C SER A 129 -3.00 -1.43 -10.47
N GLN A 130 -3.63 -0.61 -9.62
CA GLN A 130 -4.94 -0.04 -9.90
C GLN A 130 -4.86 0.99 -11.03
N GLU A 131 -3.91 1.92 -10.97
CA GLU A 131 -3.69 2.93 -12.01
C GLU A 131 -3.36 2.28 -13.37
N LEU A 132 -2.57 1.20 -13.37
CA LEU A 132 -2.28 0.43 -14.58
C LEU A 132 -3.54 -0.23 -15.15
N PHE A 133 -4.34 -0.89 -14.30
CA PHE A 133 -5.59 -1.53 -14.72
C PHE A 133 -6.59 -0.51 -15.28
N GLU A 134 -6.80 0.60 -14.58
CA GLU A 134 -7.68 1.68 -15.02
C GLU A 134 -7.21 2.29 -16.33
N SER A 135 -5.90 2.59 -16.47
CA SER A 135 -5.33 3.12 -17.71
C SER A 135 -5.48 2.14 -18.88
N PHE A 136 -5.23 0.85 -18.65
CA PHE A 136 -5.38 -0.19 -19.67
C PHE A 136 -6.84 -0.29 -20.14
N MET A 137 -7.79 -0.33 -19.20
CA MET A 137 -9.21 -0.46 -19.50
C MET A 137 -9.81 0.81 -20.13
N LYS A 138 -9.34 1.99 -19.73
CA LYS A 138 -9.79 3.28 -20.28
C LYS A 138 -9.44 3.43 -21.76
N HIS A 139 -8.28 2.90 -22.18
CA HIS A 139 -7.81 2.97 -23.57
C HIS A 139 -8.07 1.69 -24.37
N SER A 140 -8.74 0.69 -23.77
CA SER A 140 -9.13 -0.53 -24.47
C SER A 140 -10.14 -0.22 -25.59
N PRO A 141 -9.99 -0.82 -26.79
CA PRO A 141 -10.99 -0.73 -27.86
C PRO A 141 -12.20 -1.66 -27.63
N LEU A 142 -12.19 -2.45 -26.55
CA LEU A 142 -13.27 -3.35 -26.17
C LEU A 142 -14.11 -2.72 -25.05
N THR A 143 -15.42 -2.86 -25.13
CA THR A 143 -16.26 -2.71 -23.94
C THR A 143 -15.92 -3.84 -22.99
N ALA A 144 -15.85 -3.57 -21.69
CA ALA A 144 -15.57 -4.59 -20.69
C ALA A 144 -16.48 -4.39 -19.49
N PHE A 145 -16.96 -5.49 -18.91
CA PHE A 145 -17.80 -5.49 -17.72
C PHE A 145 -17.48 -6.65 -16.78
N ILE A 146 -17.86 -6.49 -15.51
CA ILE A 146 -17.90 -7.56 -14.52
C ILE A 146 -19.27 -7.54 -13.86
N LYS A 147 -19.88 -8.72 -13.69
CA LYS A 147 -21.16 -8.92 -13.00
C LYS A 147 -21.03 -9.95 -11.87
N ASP A 148 -21.89 -9.83 -10.87
CA ASP A 148 -22.10 -10.87 -9.86
C ASP A 148 -23.00 -12.02 -10.38
N GLU A 149 -23.21 -13.05 -9.55
CA GLU A 149 -24.07 -14.21 -9.88
C GLU A 149 -25.52 -13.81 -10.16
N ALA A 150 -26.01 -12.75 -9.51
CA ALA A 150 -27.34 -12.20 -9.73
C ALA A 150 -27.45 -11.37 -11.03
N GLY A 151 -26.33 -11.14 -11.72
CA GLY A 151 -26.27 -10.35 -12.96
C GLY A 151 -26.15 -8.86 -12.72
N ARG A 152 -25.80 -8.43 -11.51
CA ARG A 152 -25.59 -7.01 -11.18
C ARG A 152 -24.21 -6.58 -11.62
N TYR A 153 -24.12 -5.46 -12.32
CA TYR A 153 -22.83 -4.90 -12.73
C TYR A 153 -22.02 -4.45 -11.51
N LEU A 154 -20.78 -4.90 -11.43
CA LEU A 154 -19.77 -4.49 -10.46
C LEU A 154 -18.74 -3.55 -11.09
N TYR A 155 -18.52 -3.70 -12.40
CA TYR A 155 -17.56 -2.90 -13.15
C TYR A 155 -18.00 -2.74 -14.61
N VAL A 156 -17.72 -1.57 -15.20
CA VAL A 156 -17.72 -1.32 -16.64
C VAL A 156 -16.56 -0.37 -16.97
N ASN A 157 -15.96 -0.50 -18.16
CA ASN A 157 -14.90 0.43 -18.59
C ASN A 157 -15.45 1.69 -19.27
N SER A 158 -14.61 2.72 -19.43
CA SER A 158 -15.01 4.01 -20.01
C SER A 158 -15.43 3.95 -21.48
N LEU A 159 -15.10 2.90 -22.22
CA LEU A 159 -15.67 2.72 -23.56
C LEU A 159 -17.15 2.32 -23.49
N ALA A 160 -17.53 1.41 -22.59
CA ALA A 160 -18.92 1.05 -22.38
C ALA A 160 -19.76 2.28 -21.96
N GLU A 161 -19.26 3.09 -21.02
CA GLU A 161 -19.95 4.32 -20.60
C GLU A 161 -20.26 5.25 -21.77
N ARG A 162 -19.28 5.44 -22.66
CA ARG A 162 -19.41 6.30 -23.85
C ARG A 162 -20.35 5.71 -24.90
N LEU A 163 -20.24 4.42 -25.19
CA LEU A 163 -21.04 3.77 -26.24
C LEU A 163 -22.53 3.70 -25.89
N PHE A 164 -22.84 3.51 -24.60
CA PHE A 164 -24.20 3.42 -24.10
C PHE A 164 -24.70 4.75 -23.50
N ASN A 165 -23.89 5.81 -23.55
CA ASN A 165 -24.19 7.15 -23.05
C ASN A 165 -24.70 7.16 -21.59
N ARG A 166 -24.01 6.42 -20.70
CA ARG A 166 -24.37 6.26 -19.29
C ARG A 166 -23.12 6.18 -18.42
N GLU A 167 -23.03 7.05 -17.43
CA GLU A 167 -21.94 7.03 -16.44
C GLU A 167 -21.94 5.77 -15.56
N PHE A 168 -20.77 5.32 -15.13
CA PHE A 168 -20.50 4.13 -14.31
C PHE A 168 -21.44 3.99 -13.12
N HIS A 169 -21.71 5.08 -12.41
CA HIS A 169 -22.57 5.07 -11.23
C HIS A 169 -24.02 4.67 -11.54
N HIS A 170 -24.45 4.79 -12.80
CA HIS A 170 -25.75 4.31 -13.27
C HIS A 170 -25.75 2.82 -13.64
N TRP A 171 -24.58 2.18 -13.76
CA TRP A 171 -24.43 0.75 -14.04
C TRP A 171 -24.37 -0.07 -12.75
N VAL A 172 -23.56 0.37 -11.79
CA VAL A 172 -23.24 -0.42 -10.60
C VAL A 172 -24.51 -0.82 -9.84
N GLY A 173 -24.62 -2.12 -9.55
CA GLY A 173 -25.75 -2.70 -8.83
C GLY A 173 -27.00 -2.98 -9.67
N LYS A 174 -27.08 -2.47 -10.90
CA LYS A 174 -28.19 -2.74 -11.83
C LYS A 174 -27.98 -4.01 -12.63
N THR A 175 -29.06 -4.56 -13.17
CA THR A 175 -29.07 -5.74 -14.04
C THR A 175 -29.30 -5.36 -15.49
N ASP A 176 -29.15 -6.30 -16.42
CA ASP A 176 -29.47 -6.06 -17.84
C ASP A 176 -30.90 -5.57 -18.05
N PHE A 177 -31.85 -6.04 -17.22
CA PHE A 177 -33.27 -5.66 -17.30
C PHE A 177 -33.53 -4.20 -16.92
N ASP A 178 -32.65 -3.60 -16.12
CA ASP A 178 -32.72 -2.18 -15.75
C ASP A 178 -32.12 -1.28 -16.84
N LEU A 179 -31.34 -1.86 -17.76
CA LEU A 179 -30.47 -1.12 -18.68
C LEU A 179 -30.89 -1.25 -20.14
N HIS A 180 -31.36 -2.43 -20.55
CA HIS A 180 -31.70 -2.80 -21.91
C HIS A 180 -33.17 -3.20 -22.04
N LEU A 181 -33.66 -3.28 -23.29
CA LEU A 181 -35.00 -3.79 -23.58
C LEU A 181 -35.11 -5.26 -23.16
N ALA A 182 -36.28 -5.66 -22.68
CA ALA A 182 -36.52 -6.98 -22.07
C ALA A 182 -36.02 -8.16 -22.92
N LYS A 183 -36.20 -8.12 -24.25
CA LYS A 183 -35.74 -9.18 -25.15
C LYS A 183 -34.20 -9.32 -25.15
N LEU A 184 -33.48 -8.20 -25.26
CA LEU A 184 -32.02 -8.20 -25.22
C LEU A 184 -31.53 -8.58 -23.81
N ALA A 185 -32.12 -7.99 -22.77
CA ALA A 185 -31.77 -8.28 -21.38
C ALA A 185 -31.88 -9.78 -21.05
N GLN A 186 -32.96 -10.43 -21.50
CA GLN A 186 -33.13 -11.87 -21.32
C GLN A 186 -32.04 -12.67 -22.05
N GLN A 187 -31.75 -12.33 -23.31
CA GLN A 187 -30.69 -12.99 -24.08
C GLN A 187 -29.31 -12.84 -23.42
N LEU A 188 -28.99 -11.63 -22.93
CA LEU A 188 -27.75 -11.37 -22.21
C LEU A 188 -27.69 -12.23 -20.94
N ARG A 189 -28.78 -12.29 -20.17
CA ARG A 189 -28.86 -13.07 -18.93
C ARG A 189 -28.75 -14.57 -19.16
N ASP A 190 -29.36 -15.11 -20.21
CA ASP A 190 -29.28 -16.53 -20.53
C ASP A 190 -27.84 -16.92 -20.89
N ASN A 191 -27.15 -16.08 -21.66
CA ASN A 191 -25.73 -16.25 -21.98
C ASN A 191 -24.86 -16.19 -20.71
N ASP A 192 -25.15 -15.24 -19.81
CA ASP A 192 -24.45 -15.08 -18.53
C ASP A 192 -24.61 -16.32 -17.64
N ILE A 193 -25.85 -16.84 -17.51
CA ILE A 193 -26.16 -18.07 -16.76
C ILE A 193 -25.43 -19.27 -17.35
N LYS A 194 -25.37 -19.38 -18.68
CA LYS A 194 -24.66 -20.46 -19.36
C LYS A 194 -23.18 -20.48 -18.96
N VAL A 195 -22.50 -19.33 -18.96
CA VAL A 195 -21.09 -19.22 -18.53
C VAL A 195 -20.91 -19.56 -17.05
N LEU A 196 -21.77 -19.04 -16.17
CA LEU A 196 -21.69 -19.31 -14.73
C LEU A 196 -21.93 -20.79 -14.37
N THR A 197 -22.76 -21.46 -15.17
CA THR A 197 -23.11 -22.88 -14.99
C THR A 197 -22.02 -23.79 -15.55
N THR A 198 -21.54 -23.54 -16.78
CA THR A 198 -20.53 -24.38 -17.43
C THR A 198 -19.11 -24.10 -16.93
N GLY A 199 -18.85 -22.89 -16.43
CA GLY A 199 -17.50 -22.43 -16.12
C GLY A 199 -16.60 -22.27 -17.35
N GLN A 200 -17.18 -22.21 -18.56
CA GLN A 200 -16.45 -22.10 -19.82
C GLN A 200 -16.64 -20.74 -20.47
N VAL A 201 -15.66 -20.35 -21.30
CA VAL A 201 -15.75 -19.14 -22.13
C VAL A 201 -16.88 -19.33 -23.15
N LEU A 202 -17.71 -18.30 -23.31
CA LEU A 202 -18.75 -18.20 -24.34
C LEU A 202 -18.39 -17.07 -25.30
N GLU A 203 -18.19 -17.42 -26.56
CA GLU A 203 -18.11 -16.48 -27.68
C GLU A 203 -19.49 -16.40 -28.35
N VAL A 204 -20.02 -15.20 -28.49
CA VAL A 204 -21.37 -14.98 -29.04
C VAL A 204 -21.48 -13.64 -29.76
N LEU A 205 -22.22 -13.64 -30.86
CA LEU A 205 -22.63 -12.41 -31.54
C LEU A 205 -23.89 -11.88 -30.85
N GLU A 206 -23.78 -10.71 -30.23
CA GLU A 206 -24.89 -9.98 -29.62
C GLU A 206 -25.39 -8.91 -30.58
N ILE A 207 -26.71 -8.84 -30.76
CA ILE A 207 -27.36 -7.91 -31.68
C ILE A 207 -28.24 -7.00 -30.84
N GLU A 208 -27.91 -5.72 -30.82
CA GLU A 208 -28.73 -4.70 -30.19
C GLU A 208 -29.53 -3.98 -31.28
N ALA A 209 -30.84 -4.25 -31.30
CA ALA A 209 -31.75 -3.56 -32.20
C ALA A 209 -31.97 -2.12 -31.72
N GLN A 210 -31.65 -1.14 -32.57
CA GLN A 210 -31.88 0.29 -32.31
C GLN A 210 -32.76 0.90 -33.41
N ALA A 211 -33.39 2.03 -33.10
CA ALA A 211 -34.23 2.75 -34.07
C ALA A 211 -33.46 3.19 -35.34
N GLU A 212 -32.15 3.43 -35.21
CA GLU A 212 -31.25 3.85 -36.30
C GLU A 212 -30.57 2.65 -37.03
N GLY A 213 -30.92 1.42 -36.66
CA GLY A 213 -30.35 0.18 -37.21
C GLY A 213 -29.67 -0.70 -36.17
N ASP A 214 -29.48 -1.98 -36.50
CA ASP A 214 -28.88 -2.96 -35.60
C ASP A 214 -27.39 -2.68 -35.36
N ARG A 215 -26.96 -2.74 -34.10
CA ARG A 215 -25.55 -2.82 -33.72
C ARG A 215 -25.14 -4.26 -33.47
N TYR A 216 -23.95 -4.62 -33.94
CA TYR A 216 -23.40 -5.96 -33.86
C TYR A 216 -22.17 -5.98 -32.95
N PHE A 217 -22.23 -6.76 -31.88
CA PHE A 217 -21.15 -6.91 -30.92
C PHE A 217 -20.63 -8.34 -30.92
N MET A 218 -19.33 -8.52 -31.16
CA MET A 218 -18.67 -9.78 -30.90
C MET A 218 -18.26 -9.83 -29.42
N SER A 219 -18.95 -10.65 -28.64
CA SER A 219 -18.83 -10.72 -27.18
C SER A 219 -18.15 -12.01 -26.74
N PHE A 220 -17.17 -11.88 -25.84
CA PHE A 220 -16.51 -12.97 -25.14
C PHE A 220 -16.85 -12.87 -23.66
N LYS A 221 -17.53 -13.88 -23.12
CA LYS A 221 -17.93 -13.95 -21.71
C LYS A 221 -17.22 -15.11 -21.02
N PHE A 222 -16.73 -14.91 -19.81
CA PHE A 222 -15.94 -15.91 -19.10
C PHE A 222 -16.10 -15.79 -17.58
N PRO A 223 -15.96 -16.90 -16.83
CA PRO A 223 -16.05 -16.85 -15.38
C PRO A 223 -14.83 -16.17 -14.78
N LEU A 224 -15.05 -15.39 -13.74
CA LEU A 224 -14.02 -14.83 -12.87
C LEU A 224 -14.20 -15.41 -11.46
N HIS A 225 -13.09 -15.76 -10.82
CA HIS A 225 -13.11 -16.22 -9.43
C HIS A 225 -12.78 -15.04 -8.51
N SER A 226 -13.71 -14.69 -7.62
CA SER A 226 -13.41 -13.78 -6.52
C SER A 226 -12.51 -14.46 -5.49
N SER A 227 -11.65 -13.68 -4.83
CA SER A 227 -10.89 -14.16 -3.65
C SER A 227 -11.79 -14.58 -2.48
N THR A 228 -13.06 -14.17 -2.49
CA THR A 228 -14.08 -14.54 -1.49
C THR A 228 -14.85 -15.81 -1.84
N GLY A 229 -14.56 -16.45 -2.98
CA GLY A 229 -15.21 -17.69 -3.44
C GLY A 229 -16.53 -17.50 -4.20
N HIS A 230 -17.01 -16.26 -4.37
CA HIS A 230 -18.16 -15.98 -5.25
C HIS A 230 -17.78 -16.13 -6.72
N LYS A 231 -18.69 -16.68 -7.54
CA LYS A 231 -18.53 -16.70 -8.98
C LYS A 231 -18.87 -15.32 -9.52
N LEU A 232 -17.95 -14.76 -10.27
CA LEU A 232 -18.18 -13.54 -11.03
C LEU A 232 -18.22 -13.90 -12.51
N LEU A 233 -18.84 -13.03 -13.29
CA LEU A 233 -18.81 -13.10 -14.74
C LEU A 233 -18.08 -11.87 -15.24
N ALA A 234 -17.16 -12.04 -16.19
CA ALA A 234 -16.68 -10.93 -17.00
C ALA A 234 -17.08 -11.12 -18.45
N GLY A 235 -17.20 -10.00 -19.15
CA GLY A 235 -17.35 -9.99 -20.58
C GLY A 235 -16.57 -8.86 -21.22
N MET A 236 -16.13 -9.09 -22.44
CA MET A 236 -15.59 -8.06 -23.32
C MET A 236 -16.26 -8.13 -24.68
N SER A 237 -16.61 -6.99 -25.25
CA SER A 237 -17.31 -6.94 -26.54
C SER A 237 -16.69 -5.91 -27.48
N LEU A 238 -16.48 -6.32 -28.72
CA LEU A 238 -16.03 -5.48 -29.83
C LEU A 238 -17.23 -5.10 -30.71
N ASP A 239 -17.42 -3.82 -30.96
CA ASP A 239 -18.38 -3.35 -31.97
C ASP A 239 -17.84 -3.67 -33.36
N ILE A 240 -18.55 -4.53 -34.10
CA ILE A 240 -18.21 -4.96 -35.46
C ILE A 240 -19.22 -4.45 -36.50
N THR A 241 -20.05 -3.46 -36.15
CA THR A 241 -21.13 -2.95 -36.99
C THR A 241 -20.62 -2.43 -38.33
N GLU A 242 -19.58 -1.59 -38.33
CA GLU A 242 -19.01 -1.02 -39.56
C GLU A 242 -18.34 -2.08 -40.45
N SER A 243 -17.65 -3.05 -39.83
CA SER A 243 -17.04 -4.18 -40.55
C SER A 243 -18.10 -5.01 -41.28
N ARG A 244 -19.23 -5.27 -40.61
CA ARG A 244 -20.37 -6.01 -41.20
C ARG A 244 -21.04 -5.24 -42.32
N LYS A 245 -21.30 -3.93 -42.16
CA LYS A 245 -21.88 -3.09 -43.21
C LYS A 245 -20.99 -3.07 -44.46
N THR A 246 -19.68 -2.94 -44.28
CA THR A 246 -18.71 -2.96 -45.39
C THR A 246 -18.72 -4.31 -46.11
N GLN A 247 -18.73 -5.42 -45.36
CA GLN A 247 -18.77 -6.76 -45.96
C GLN A 247 -20.09 -7.02 -46.70
N ALA A 248 -21.21 -6.50 -46.22
CA ALA A 248 -22.50 -6.61 -46.89
C ALA A 248 -22.58 -5.76 -48.17
N ALA A 249 -21.92 -4.60 -48.22
CA ALA A 249 -21.86 -3.74 -49.41
C ALA A 249 -20.94 -4.27 -50.52
N LEU A 250 -20.01 -5.18 -50.20
CA LEU A 250 -19.10 -5.83 -51.14
C LEU A 250 -19.65 -7.16 -51.72
N ARG A 251 -20.82 -7.61 -51.27
CA ARG A 251 -21.52 -8.80 -51.76
C ARG A 251 -22.66 -8.42 -52.68
#